data_AF-A0A6A4WG09-F1
#
_entry.id   AF-A0A6A4WG09-F1
#
_cell.length_a   1.000
_cell.length_b   1.000
_cell.length_c   1.000
_cell.angle_alpha   90.00
_cell.angle_beta   90.00
_cell.angle_gamma   90.00
#
_symmetry.space_group_name_H-M   'P 1'
#
loop_
_entity.id
_entity.type
_entity.pdbx_description
1 polymer ?
#
loop_
_entity_poly.entity_id
_entity_poly.type
_entity_poly.pdbx_seq_one_letter_code
_entity_poly.pdbx_strand_id
1 'polypeptide(L)'
;MPTRSPSTVRPVYIRGFGKHEDSDIRGKGLDLPLLVKDFNLIEWLGANCFRTSHYPYAEEIMDAADARGIMVIDETPAVSLDYSQTAGDDRLLTAHTEALSGLIARDKNRPSVLMWSLSNEAKTGQPEAVPYYQTLVALARAQDGTRPVTAVLNTYPDTELVAPLLDVILVNRYFGWYSDTGHSELIDLQARHFLTFWRDTFGKPVVQSEYGADTVAGLHQQPTFVFTEEYQTQLMAANFRAFEAVRAQGWFVGEMIWNFADFMTKQDTTRVVGNRKGVLTRQRQPKMSAHLLRSRYWALAQRTDMPELLLPDDLMFSGDFTGVQKKQCPARPAAGWQTSAVKGRWEHKTSTKP
;
A
#
# COMPACT_ATOMS: atom_id res chain seq x y z
N MET A 1 36.39 -21.62 -8.36
CA MET A 1 34.97 -21.23 -8.32
C MET A 1 34.74 -20.53 -7.00
N PRO A 2 34.28 -19.27 -6.95
CA PRO A 2 33.94 -18.66 -5.68
C PRO A 2 32.72 -19.40 -5.12
N THR A 3 32.92 -20.03 -3.96
CA THR A 3 31.89 -20.65 -3.16
C THR A 3 30.83 -19.59 -2.86
N ARG A 4 29.62 -19.74 -3.40
CA ARG A 4 28.46 -18.96 -2.95
C ARG A 4 28.39 -19.11 -1.43
N SER A 5 28.59 -18.00 -0.71
CA SER A 5 28.18 -17.90 0.69
C SER A 5 26.76 -18.44 0.79
N PRO A 6 26.41 -19.28 1.78
CA PRO A 6 25.03 -19.67 1.99
C PRO A 6 24.22 -18.37 2.04
N SER A 7 23.30 -18.20 1.09
CA SER A 7 22.44 -17.03 1.03
C SER A 7 21.72 -16.97 2.36
N THR A 8 22.05 -15.99 3.20
CA THR A 8 21.33 -15.77 4.45
C THR A 8 19.90 -15.43 4.06
N VAL A 9 19.00 -16.40 4.19
CA VAL A 9 17.56 -16.20 3.99
C VAL A 9 17.14 -15.17 5.04
N ARG A 10 16.75 -13.98 4.60
CA ARG A 10 16.27 -12.89 5.46
C ARG A 10 14.79 -12.67 5.17
N PRO A 11 13.94 -12.50 6.20
CA PRO A 11 12.58 -12.03 6.00
C PRO A 11 12.60 -10.70 5.25
N VAL A 12 11.73 -10.56 4.25
CA VAL A 12 11.56 -9.32 3.48
C VAL A 12 10.23 -8.71 3.87
N TYR A 13 10.20 -7.40 4.11
CA TYR A 13 8.96 -6.65 4.26
C TYR A 13 8.78 -5.67 3.07
N ILE A 14 7.68 -5.82 2.34
CA ILE A 14 7.40 -5.02 1.15
C ILE A 14 6.92 -3.62 1.57
N ARG A 15 7.61 -2.60 1.07
CA ARG A 15 7.33 -1.18 1.31
C ARG A 15 7.21 -0.52 -0.06
N GLY A 16 6.00 -0.37 -0.57
CA GLY A 16 5.84 -0.02 -1.97
C GLY A 16 4.56 0.70 -2.34
N PHE A 17 4.24 0.62 -3.62
CA PHE A 17 3.03 1.23 -4.18
C PHE A 17 2.61 0.54 -5.47
N GLY A 18 1.33 0.68 -5.80
CA GLY A 18 0.91 0.60 -7.19
C GLY A 18 1.43 1.81 -7.95
N LYS A 19 1.98 1.58 -9.14
CA LYS A 19 2.37 2.64 -10.08
C LYS A 19 1.45 2.64 -11.30
N HIS A 20 1.65 3.61 -12.18
CA HIS A 20 1.20 3.56 -13.56
C HIS A 20 2.26 4.22 -14.45
N GLU A 21 2.38 3.74 -15.68
CA GLU A 21 3.04 4.47 -16.77
C GLU A 21 2.07 5.58 -17.21
N ASP A 22 2.09 6.72 -16.50
CA ASP A 22 1.22 7.84 -16.79
C ASP A 22 1.89 9.19 -16.47
N SER A 23 1.72 10.13 -17.40
CA SER A 23 2.25 11.49 -17.29
C SER A 23 1.48 12.46 -18.17
N ASP A 24 1.66 13.76 -17.90
CA ASP A 24 1.04 14.81 -18.71
C ASP A 24 1.52 14.76 -20.16
N ILE A 25 0.59 15.09 -21.07
CA ILE A 25 0.77 15.13 -22.53
C ILE A 25 1.02 13.77 -23.18
N ARG A 26 2.05 13.03 -22.77
CA ARG A 26 2.47 11.77 -23.41
C ARG A 26 1.69 10.53 -22.93
N GLY A 27 0.89 10.66 -21.87
CA GLY A 27 0.13 9.53 -21.31
C GLY A 27 1.06 8.40 -20.88
N LYS A 28 0.93 7.24 -21.52
CA LYS A 28 1.75 6.03 -21.29
C LYS A 28 3.08 6.00 -22.06
N GLY A 29 3.38 7.01 -22.88
CA GLY A 29 4.62 7.03 -23.65
C GLY A 29 5.85 7.11 -22.73
N LEU A 30 6.86 6.26 -23.00
CA LEU A 30 8.12 6.23 -22.26
C LEU A 30 8.81 7.61 -22.26
N ASP A 31 9.38 7.97 -21.12
CA ASP A 31 10.14 9.21 -20.89
C ASP A 31 11.30 8.89 -19.94
N LEU A 32 12.52 8.85 -20.46
CA LEU A 32 13.71 8.49 -19.67
C LEU A 32 13.99 9.48 -18.53
N PRO A 33 13.92 10.82 -18.74
CA PRO A 33 13.94 11.78 -17.65
C PRO A 33 12.90 11.50 -16.55
N LEU A 34 11.65 11.21 -16.92
CA LEU A 34 10.61 10.90 -15.95
C LEU A 34 10.88 9.58 -15.21
N LEU A 35 11.37 8.56 -15.92
CA LEU A 35 11.78 7.29 -15.32
C LEU A 35 12.85 7.52 -14.26
N VAL A 36 13.92 8.27 -14.58
CA VAL A 36 14.97 8.61 -13.61
C VAL A 36 14.38 9.38 -12.42
N LYS A 37 13.50 10.35 -12.67
CA LYS A 37 12.82 11.11 -11.60
C LYS A 37 11.97 10.21 -10.72
N ASP A 38 11.22 9.27 -11.31
CA ASP A 38 10.40 8.32 -10.58
C ASP A 38 11.28 7.50 -9.63
N PHE A 39 12.34 6.84 -10.13
CA PHE A 39 13.23 6.04 -9.29
C PHE A 39 13.93 6.83 -8.18
N ASN A 40 14.39 8.05 -8.46
CA ASN A 40 14.93 8.93 -7.42
C ASN A 40 13.89 9.22 -6.32
N LEU A 41 12.61 9.31 -6.68
CA LEU A 41 11.53 9.50 -5.71
C LEU A 41 11.15 8.20 -4.97
N ILE A 42 11.22 7.04 -5.63
CA ILE A 42 11.07 5.72 -4.98
C ILE A 42 12.09 5.59 -3.84
N GLU A 43 13.36 5.87 -4.13
CA GLU A 43 14.46 5.83 -3.17
C GLU A 43 14.31 6.91 -2.10
N TRP A 44 13.95 8.14 -2.48
CA TRP A 44 13.71 9.23 -1.53
C TRP A 44 12.60 8.89 -0.53
N LEU A 45 11.51 8.25 -0.98
CA LEU A 45 10.43 7.74 -0.13
C LEU A 45 10.90 6.58 0.78
N GLY A 46 12.04 5.94 0.49
CA GLY A 46 12.51 4.76 1.21
C GLY A 46 11.76 3.48 0.83
N ALA A 47 11.07 3.45 -0.31
CA ALA A 47 10.36 2.28 -0.81
C ALA A 47 11.36 1.26 -1.41
N ASN A 48 11.01 -0.03 -1.32
CA ASN A 48 11.82 -1.13 -1.86
C ASN A 48 11.09 -1.94 -2.94
N CYS A 49 9.85 -1.59 -3.27
CA CYS A 49 9.03 -2.35 -4.20
C CYS A 49 8.01 -1.48 -4.95
N PHE A 50 7.67 -1.85 -6.18
CA PHE A 50 6.43 -1.39 -6.82
C PHE A 50 5.70 -2.54 -7.50
N ARG A 51 4.39 -2.38 -7.73
CA ARG A 51 3.58 -3.29 -8.55
C ARG A 51 3.35 -2.66 -9.91
N THR A 52 3.49 -3.43 -10.99
CA THR A 52 3.21 -3.00 -12.37
C THR A 52 1.70 -2.93 -12.63
N SER A 53 0.99 -2.19 -11.79
CA SER A 53 -0.46 -2.00 -11.89
C SER A 53 -0.78 -1.32 -13.22
N HIS A 54 -1.56 -1.90 -14.13
CA HIS A 54 -2.05 -3.27 -14.11
C HIS A 54 -1.76 -3.91 -15.47
N TYR A 55 -0.49 -3.94 -15.83
CA TYR A 55 0.04 -4.43 -17.09
C TYR A 55 1.58 -4.44 -17.01
N PRO A 56 2.25 -5.28 -17.82
CA PRO A 56 3.70 -5.25 -17.93
C PRO A 56 4.18 -3.86 -18.37
N TYR A 57 5.15 -3.30 -17.65
CA TYR A 57 5.72 -1.98 -17.98
C TYR A 57 6.80 -2.08 -19.05
N ALA A 58 7.27 -0.93 -19.56
CA ALA A 58 8.42 -0.84 -20.44
C ALA A 58 9.68 -1.50 -19.84
N GLU A 59 10.47 -2.19 -20.67
CA GLU A 59 11.65 -2.95 -20.24
C GLU A 59 12.71 -2.06 -19.59
N GLU A 60 12.81 -0.79 -19.99
CA GLU A 60 13.73 0.18 -19.40
C GLU A 60 13.38 0.49 -17.93
N ILE A 61 12.09 0.42 -17.55
CA ILE A 61 11.66 0.56 -16.15
C ILE A 61 12.12 -0.66 -15.35
N MET A 62 12.04 -1.85 -15.95
CA MET A 62 12.50 -3.09 -15.34
C MET A 62 14.04 -3.12 -15.21
N ASP A 63 14.77 -2.64 -16.23
CA ASP A 63 16.23 -2.45 -16.19
C ASP A 63 16.64 -1.54 -15.01
N ALA A 64 15.90 -0.44 -14.83
CA ALA A 64 16.15 0.49 -13.75
C ALA A 64 15.85 -0.09 -12.36
N ALA A 65 14.85 -0.98 -12.25
CA ALA A 65 14.53 -1.71 -11.04
C ALA A 65 15.64 -2.73 -10.69
N ASP A 66 16.09 -3.49 -11.68
CA ASP A 66 17.22 -4.43 -11.55
C ASP A 66 18.48 -3.72 -11.06
N ALA A 67 18.84 -2.60 -11.70
CA ALA A 67 20.06 -1.85 -11.40
C ALA A 67 20.06 -1.19 -10.00
N ARG A 68 18.88 -0.85 -9.47
CA ARG A 68 18.73 -0.16 -8.17
C ARG A 68 18.30 -1.07 -7.02
N GLY A 69 18.06 -2.36 -7.30
CA GLY A 69 17.59 -3.31 -6.29
C GLY A 69 16.18 -3.00 -5.79
N ILE A 70 15.32 -2.44 -6.64
CA ILE A 70 13.90 -2.20 -6.34
C ILE A 70 13.10 -3.41 -6.82
N MET A 71 12.38 -4.05 -5.91
CA MET A 71 11.57 -5.23 -6.24
C MET A 71 10.34 -4.88 -7.08
N VAL A 72 9.90 -5.82 -7.90
CA VAL A 72 8.73 -5.68 -8.75
C VAL A 72 7.78 -6.85 -8.55
N ILE A 73 6.52 -6.54 -8.27
CA ILE A 73 5.40 -7.49 -8.42
C ILE A 73 4.88 -7.28 -9.83
N ASP A 74 5.15 -8.24 -10.71
CA ASP A 74 4.91 -8.07 -12.14
C ASP A 74 3.58 -8.67 -12.58
N GLU A 75 2.71 -7.87 -13.17
CA GLU A 75 1.28 -8.11 -13.29
C GLU A 75 0.82 -8.18 -14.77
N THR A 76 -0.04 -9.16 -15.06
CA THR A 76 -0.70 -9.26 -16.38
C THR A 76 -1.74 -8.14 -16.57
N PRO A 77 -2.20 -7.85 -17.80
CA PRO A 77 -3.20 -6.82 -18.05
C PRO A 77 -4.64 -7.17 -17.61
N ALA A 78 -4.82 -8.19 -16.78
CA ALA A 78 -6.13 -8.73 -16.38
C ALA A 78 -6.70 -7.97 -15.17
N VAL A 79 -7.61 -7.01 -15.43
CA VAL A 79 -8.23 -6.18 -14.38
C VAL A 79 -9.74 -6.28 -14.39
N SER A 80 -10.33 -6.48 -13.20
CA SER A 80 -11.79 -6.48 -12.99
C SER A 80 -12.54 -7.45 -13.90
N LEU A 81 -11.94 -8.61 -14.21
CA LEU A 81 -12.54 -9.65 -15.04
C LEU A 81 -13.76 -10.27 -14.35
N ASP A 82 -14.79 -10.56 -15.13
CA ASP A 82 -16.01 -11.27 -14.72
C ASP A 82 -16.14 -12.56 -15.54
N TYR A 83 -16.31 -13.69 -14.86
CA TYR A 83 -16.34 -15.02 -15.47
C TYR A 83 -17.77 -15.54 -15.67
N SER A 84 -18.78 -14.81 -15.19
CA SER A 84 -20.20 -15.18 -15.40
C SER A 84 -20.60 -15.19 -16.88
N GLN A 85 -19.86 -14.45 -17.71
CA GLN A 85 -20.10 -14.32 -19.16
C GLN A 85 -19.17 -15.19 -20.00
N THR A 86 -18.29 -15.99 -19.39
CA THR A 86 -17.27 -16.78 -20.11
C THR A 86 -17.64 -18.24 -20.30
N ALA A 87 -18.84 -18.66 -19.89
CA ALA A 87 -19.30 -20.04 -20.04
C ALA A 87 -19.32 -20.46 -21.53
N GLY A 88 -18.38 -21.31 -21.92
CA GLY A 88 -18.25 -21.81 -23.30
C GLY A 88 -17.46 -20.91 -24.25
N ASP A 89 -16.82 -19.84 -23.77
CA ASP A 89 -15.94 -18.97 -24.56
C ASP A 89 -14.51 -18.91 -23.97
N ASP A 90 -13.61 -19.65 -24.60
CA ASP A 90 -12.20 -19.73 -24.19
C ASP A 90 -11.35 -18.55 -24.64
N ARG A 91 -11.90 -17.55 -25.35
CA ARG A 91 -11.12 -16.42 -25.87
C ARG A 91 -10.45 -15.63 -24.75
N LEU A 92 -11.14 -15.41 -23.63
CA LEU A 92 -10.58 -14.70 -22.48
C LEU A 92 -9.43 -15.49 -21.85
N LEU A 93 -9.59 -16.80 -21.67
CA LEU A 93 -8.53 -17.65 -21.11
C LEU A 93 -7.33 -17.73 -22.06
N THR A 94 -7.58 -17.85 -23.36
CA THR A 94 -6.54 -17.87 -24.40
C THR A 94 -5.73 -16.57 -24.37
N ALA A 95 -6.39 -15.41 -24.43
CA ALA A 95 -5.70 -14.11 -24.39
C ALA A 95 -4.91 -13.91 -23.09
N HIS A 96 -5.43 -14.38 -21.95
CA HIS A 96 -4.74 -14.25 -20.68
C HIS A 96 -3.53 -15.20 -20.57
N THR A 97 -3.67 -16.45 -21.02
CA THR A 97 -2.54 -17.40 -21.05
C THR A 97 -1.43 -16.94 -22.00
N GLU A 98 -1.77 -16.33 -23.13
CA GLU A 98 -0.81 -15.67 -24.04
C GLU A 98 -0.12 -14.48 -23.36
N ALA A 99 -0.87 -13.58 -22.71
CA ALA A 99 -0.31 -12.42 -22.02
C ALA A 99 0.62 -12.84 -20.86
N LEU A 100 0.21 -13.84 -20.06
CA LEU A 100 1.02 -14.39 -18.98
C LEU A 100 2.31 -15.05 -19.52
N SER A 101 2.19 -15.81 -20.61
CA SER A 101 3.34 -16.43 -21.26
C SER A 101 4.32 -15.39 -21.80
N GLY A 102 3.81 -14.33 -22.42
CA GLY A 102 4.62 -13.22 -22.91
C GLY A 102 5.35 -12.50 -21.79
N LEU A 103 4.65 -12.20 -20.68
CA LEU A 103 5.21 -11.56 -19.49
C LEU A 103 6.37 -12.39 -18.91
N ILE A 104 6.13 -13.67 -18.60
CA ILE A 104 7.15 -14.54 -18.00
C ILE A 104 8.31 -14.75 -18.98
N ALA A 105 8.04 -14.98 -20.27
CA ALA A 105 9.09 -15.18 -21.25
C ALA A 105 10.02 -13.96 -21.36
N ARG A 106 9.46 -12.74 -21.30
CA ARG A 106 10.21 -11.48 -21.32
C ARG A 106 11.02 -11.29 -20.04
N ASP A 107 10.40 -11.46 -18.86
CA ASP A 107 10.94 -10.96 -17.60
C ASP A 107 11.50 -12.03 -16.64
N LYS A 108 11.47 -13.32 -16.98
CA LYS A 108 12.01 -14.40 -16.11
C LYS A 108 13.47 -14.22 -15.67
N ASN A 109 14.27 -13.49 -16.44
CA ASN A 109 15.68 -13.22 -16.13
C ASN A 109 15.91 -11.98 -15.26
N ARG A 110 14.84 -11.25 -14.91
CA ARG A 110 14.89 -10.02 -14.11
C ARG A 110 15.07 -10.35 -12.63
N PRO A 111 16.20 -10.01 -11.98
CA PRO A 111 16.37 -10.22 -10.54
C PRO A 111 15.43 -9.36 -9.68
N SER A 112 14.94 -8.23 -10.20
CA SER A 112 13.98 -7.39 -9.49
C SER A 112 12.59 -8.01 -9.39
N VAL A 113 12.19 -8.86 -10.34
CA VAL A 113 10.87 -9.49 -10.32
C VAL A 113 10.80 -10.46 -9.15
N LEU A 114 9.99 -10.10 -8.16
CA LEU A 114 9.80 -10.80 -6.91
C LEU A 114 8.75 -11.92 -7.03
N MET A 115 7.64 -11.63 -7.71
CA MET A 115 6.52 -12.57 -7.89
C MET A 115 5.66 -12.17 -9.09
N TRP A 116 4.91 -13.14 -9.62
CA TRP A 116 3.99 -12.96 -10.75
C TRP A 116 2.57 -12.72 -10.24
N SER A 117 1.96 -11.58 -10.59
CA SER A 117 0.55 -11.27 -10.31
C SER A 117 -0.31 -11.61 -11.53
N LEU A 118 -1.22 -12.57 -11.36
CA LEU A 118 -2.07 -13.07 -12.43
C LEU A 118 -3.22 -12.13 -12.77
N SER A 119 -3.63 -11.23 -11.86
CA SER A 119 -4.73 -10.32 -12.13
C SER A 119 -4.87 -9.29 -11.01
N ASN A 120 -5.72 -8.29 -11.25
CA ASN A 120 -6.21 -7.39 -10.23
C ASN A 120 -7.74 -7.32 -10.18
N GLU A 121 -8.30 -7.59 -9.00
CA GLU A 121 -9.72 -7.40 -8.67
C GLU A 121 -10.70 -8.14 -9.59
N ALA A 122 -10.29 -9.29 -10.14
CA ALA A 122 -11.20 -10.19 -10.83
C ALA A 122 -12.27 -10.74 -9.88
N LYS A 123 -13.40 -11.23 -10.42
CA LYS A 123 -14.49 -11.84 -9.65
C LYS A 123 -14.14 -13.25 -9.18
N THR A 124 -13.11 -13.37 -8.34
CA THR A 124 -12.54 -14.62 -7.82
C THR A 124 -13.44 -15.40 -6.86
N GLY A 125 -14.54 -14.79 -6.40
CA GLY A 125 -15.60 -15.50 -5.66
C GLY A 125 -16.59 -16.27 -6.54
N GLN A 126 -16.46 -16.20 -7.87
CA GLN A 126 -17.27 -17.00 -8.80
C GLN A 126 -16.69 -18.41 -8.94
N PRO A 127 -17.49 -19.49 -8.87
CA PRO A 127 -17.01 -20.86 -9.06
C PRO A 127 -16.24 -21.07 -10.37
N GLU A 128 -16.64 -20.37 -11.44
CA GLU A 128 -16.02 -20.40 -12.77
C GLU A 128 -14.57 -19.87 -12.76
N ALA A 129 -14.23 -19.01 -11.79
CA ALA A 129 -12.87 -18.51 -11.63
C ALA A 129 -11.91 -19.63 -11.22
N VAL A 130 -12.34 -20.62 -10.45
CA VAL A 130 -11.45 -21.66 -9.91
C VAL A 130 -10.71 -22.44 -11.02
N PRO A 131 -11.39 -23.09 -11.99
CA PRO A 131 -10.70 -23.79 -13.09
C PRO A 131 -9.90 -22.84 -13.99
N TYR A 132 -10.36 -21.59 -14.15
CA TYR A 132 -9.64 -20.56 -14.89
C TYR A 132 -8.27 -20.28 -14.24
N TYR A 133 -8.22 -20.05 -12.93
CA TYR A 133 -6.97 -19.81 -12.20
C TYR A 133 -6.11 -21.05 -12.02
N GLN A 134 -6.69 -22.26 -11.93
CA GLN A 134 -5.91 -23.49 -11.96
C GLN A 134 -5.04 -23.58 -13.22
N THR A 135 -5.62 -23.21 -14.37
CA THR A 135 -4.90 -23.16 -15.65
C THR A 135 -3.76 -22.14 -15.62
N LEU A 136 -4.03 -20.92 -15.15
CA LEU A 136 -3.02 -19.85 -15.08
C LEU A 136 -1.88 -20.16 -14.10
N VAL A 137 -2.20 -20.66 -12.90
CA VAL A 137 -1.20 -21.04 -11.91
C VAL A 137 -0.34 -22.20 -12.41
N ALA A 138 -0.94 -23.20 -13.05
CA ALA A 138 -0.19 -24.30 -13.65
C ALA A 138 0.76 -23.81 -14.75
N LEU A 139 0.28 -22.90 -15.61
CA LEU A 139 1.09 -22.29 -16.67
C LEU A 139 2.26 -21.49 -16.09
N ALA A 140 2.00 -20.60 -15.13
CA ALA A 140 3.04 -19.80 -14.49
C ALA A 140 4.12 -20.68 -13.86
N ARG A 141 3.73 -21.70 -13.09
CA ARG A 141 4.67 -22.64 -12.45
C ARG A 141 5.45 -23.47 -13.46
N ALA A 142 4.84 -23.83 -14.59
CA ALA A 142 5.52 -24.58 -15.65
C ALA A 142 6.58 -23.73 -16.37
N GLN A 143 6.33 -22.43 -16.53
CA GLN A 143 7.26 -21.52 -17.21
C GLN A 143 8.32 -20.91 -16.28
N ASP A 144 7.97 -20.68 -15.02
CA ASP A 144 8.87 -20.22 -13.96
C ASP A 144 8.48 -20.79 -12.59
N GLY A 145 9.16 -21.87 -12.19
CA GLY A 145 9.01 -22.48 -10.87
C GLY A 145 9.85 -21.82 -9.76
N THR A 146 10.54 -20.71 -10.05
CA THR A 146 11.47 -20.07 -9.11
C THR A 146 10.86 -18.92 -8.30
N ARG A 147 9.68 -18.44 -8.71
CA ARG A 147 9.00 -17.28 -8.10
C ARG A 147 7.60 -17.62 -7.61
N PRO A 148 7.12 -16.97 -6.53
CA PRO A 148 5.72 -17.09 -6.10
C PRO A 148 4.74 -16.58 -7.16
N VAL A 149 3.55 -17.16 -7.17
CA VAL A 149 2.40 -16.72 -7.97
C VAL A 149 1.34 -16.12 -7.06
N THR A 150 0.79 -14.97 -7.44
CA THR A 150 -0.26 -14.27 -6.70
C THR A 150 -1.34 -13.73 -7.63
N ALA A 151 -2.40 -13.16 -7.06
CA ALA A 151 -3.40 -12.34 -7.70
C ALA A 151 -3.89 -11.34 -6.66
N VAL A 152 -4.26 -10.13 -7.10
CA VAL A 152 -4.73 -9.07 -6.20
C VAL A 152 -6.25 -9.17 -6.03
N LEU A 153 -6.69 -9.35 -4.78
CA LEU A 153 -8.08 -9.65 -4.42
C LEU A 153 -8.76 -8.45 -3.75
N ASN A 154 -10.05 -8.24 -3.99
CA ASN A 154 -10.85 -7.20 -3.32
C ASN A 154 -12.15 -7.72 -2.65
N THR A 155 -12.27 -9.04 -2.50
CA THR A 155 -13.40 -9.68 -1.82
C THR A 155 -13.14 -9.87 -0.32
N TYR A 156 -14.06 -10.52 0.40
CA TYR A 156 -13.84 -11.03 1.75
C TYR A 156 -13.42 -12.52 1.75
N PRO A 157 -12.63 -12.96 2.73
CA PRO A 157 -12.11 -14.33 2.79
C PRO A 157 -13.15 -15.46 2.72
N ASP A 158 -14.35 -15.24 3.25
CA ASP A 158 -15.46 -16.21 3.28
C ASP A 158 -16.12 -16.44 1.92
N THR A 159 -15.88 -15.55 0.96
CA THR A 159 -16.42 -15.63 -0.40
C THR A 159 -15.34 -15.84 -1.46
N GLU A 160 -14.07 -15.98 -1.05
CA GLU A 160 -12.93 -16.13 -1.93
C GLU A 160 -12.67 -17.60 -2.27
N LEU A 161 -12.58 -17.93 -3.57
CA LEU A 161 -12.41 -19.32 -4.03
C LEU A 161 -11.05 -19.60 -4.67
N VAL A 162 -10.33 -18.57 -5.12
CA VAL A 162 -9.05 -18.67 -5.84
C VAL A 162 -7.84 -18.57 -4.90
N ALA A 163 -7.94 -17.85 -3.77
CA ALA A 163 -6.83 -17.70 -2.82
C ALA A 163 -6.13 -19.02 -2.40
N PRO A 164 -6.80 -20.19 -2.28
CA PRO A 164 -6.13 -21.47 -2.03
C PRO A 164 -5.07 -21.85 -3.08
N LEU A 165 -5.16 -21.35 -4.32
CA LEU A 165 -4.22 -21.65 -5.41
C LEU A 165 -2.96 -20.76 -5.42
N LEU A 166 -2.98 -19.63 -4.71
CA LEU A 166 -1.93 -18.61 -4.72
C LEU A 166 -0.84 -18.88 -3.67
N ASP A 167 0.38 -18.40 -3.86
CA ASP A 167 1.46 -18.54 -2.86
C ASP A 167 1.44 -17.41 -1.81
N VAL A 168 1.08 -16.19 -2.24
CA VAL A 168 0.97 -14.99 -1.40
C VAL A 168 -0.37 -14.33 -1.66
N ILE A 169 -1.03 -13.83 -0.61
CA ILE A 169 -2.33 -13.15 -0.71
C ILE A 169 -2.10 -11.64 -0.77
N LEU A 170 -2.49 -11.02 -1.88
CA LEU A 170 -2.50 -9.58 -2.04
C LEU A 170 -3.94 -9.07 -1.96
N VAL A 171 -4.20 -8.09 -1.10
CA VAL A 171 -5.56 -7.57 -0.89
C VAL A 171 -5.64 -6.06 -1.06
N ASN A 172 -6.68 -5.62 -1.75
CA ASN A 172 -7.05 -4.23 -1.92
C ASN A 172 -8.19 -3.88 -0.97
N ARG A 173 -7.99 -2.87 -0.12
CA ARG A 173 -9.06 -2.35 0.73
C ARG A 173 -8.87 -0.89 1.13
N TYR A 174 -9.99 -0.17 1.18
CA TYR A 174 -10.04 1.29 1.24
C TYR A 174 -10.93 1.78 2.38
N PHE A 175 -10.64 1.31 3.61
CA PHE A 175 -11.35 1.72 4.82
C PHE A 175 -11.23 3.24 5.05
N GLY A 176 -12.35 3.87 5.44
CA GLY A 176 -12.47 5.32 5.57
C GLY A 176 -12.64 6.06 4.24
N TRP A 177 -12.40 5.40 3.09
CA TRP A 177 -12.58 6.02 1.77
C TRP A 177 -13.84 5.54 1.07
N TYR A 178 -13.84 4.32 0.53
CA TYR A 178 -15.00 3.74 -0.17
C TYR A 178 -16.02 3.10 0.78
N SER A 179 -15.58 2.72 1.99
CA SER A 179 -16.45 2.30 3.08
C SER A 179 -16.25 3.23 4.27
N ASP A 180 -17.34 3.54 4.98
CA ASP A 180 -17.33 4.41 6.17
C ASP A 180 -16.60 5.74 5.89
N THR A 181 -16.94 6.37 4.76
CA THR A 181 -16.26 7.55 4.23
C THR A 181 -16.12 8.66 5.28
N GLY A 182 -14.90 9.12 5.54
CA GLY A 182 -14.62 10.16 6.54
C GLY A 182 -14.32 9.63 7.95
N HIS A 183 -14.66 8.37 8.26
CA HIS A 183 -14.52 7.77 9.59
C HIS A 183 -13.16 7.10 9.80
N SER A 184 -12.10 7.92 9.82
CA SER A 184 -10.71 7.45 10.00
C SER A 184 -10.45 6.72 11.33
N GLU A 185 -11.27 6.96 12.33
CA GLU A 185 -11.22 6.32 13.65
C GLU A 185 -11.55 4.82 13.60
N LEU A 186 -12.27 4.36 12.57
CA LEU A 186 -12.66 2.95 12.41
C LEU A 186 -11.58 2.13 11.69
N ILE A 187 -10.70 2.78 10.93
CA ILE A 187 -9.73 2.14 10.03
C ILE A 187 -8.84 1.15 10.80
N ASP A 188 -8.35 1.54 11.97
CA ASP A 188 -7.41 0.70 12.73
C ASP A 188 -8.03 -0.65 13.10
N LEU A 189 -9.27 -0.64 13.59
CA LEU A 189 -10.01 -1.85 13.94
C LEU A 189 -10.35 -2.67 12.69
N GLN A 190 -10.88 -2.02 11.65
CA GLN A 190 -11.34 -2.69 10.43
C GLN A 190 -10.18 -3.35 9.67
N ALA A 191 -9.06 -2.64 9.51
CA ALA A 191 -7.89 -3.16 8.81
C ALA A 191 -7.27 -4.35 9.55
N ARG A 192 -7.12 -4.28 10.89
CA ARG A 192 -6.63 -5.42 11.69
C ARG A 192 -7.52 -6.64 11.55
N HIS A 193 -8.84 -6.44 11.68
CA HIS A 193 -9.80 -7.54 11.56
C HIS A 193 -9.76 -8.18 10.17
N PHE A 194 -9.83 -7.36 9.12
CA PHE A 194 -9.80 -7.82 7.74
C PHE A 194 -8.53 -8.60 7.40
N LEU A 195 -7.36 -8.07 7.73
CA LEU A 195 -6.08 -8.73 7.44
C LEU A 195 -5.91 -10.03 8.25
N THR A 196 -6.33 -10.02 9.52
CA THR A 196 -6.29 -11.23 10.36
C THR A 196 -7.25 -12.30 9.82
N PHE A 197 -8.43 -11.91 9.31
CA PHE A 197 -9.37 -12.84 8.71
C PHE A 197 -8.78 -13.52 7.45
N TRP A 198 -8.09 -12.78 6.59
CA TRP A 198 -7.37 -13.38 5.46
C TRP A 198 -6.32 -14.40 5.91
N ARG A 199 -5.52 -14.05 6.92
CA ARG A 199 -4.54 -14.97 7.51
C ARG A 199 -5.21 -16.21 8.08
N ASP A 200 -6.28 -16.05 8.87
CA ASP A 200 -6.90 -17.14 9.61
C ASP A 200 -7.60 -18.13 8.67
N THR A 201 -8.18 -17.65 7.58
CA THR A 201 -8.86 -18.49 6.59
C THR A 201 -7.88 -19.31 5.75
N PHE A 202 -6.76 -18.72 5.31
CA PHE A 202 -5.89 -19.36 4.31
C PHE A 202 -4.49 -19.75 4.80
N GLY A 203 -4.02 -19.22 5.93
CA GLY A 203 -2.71 -19.57 6.51
C GLY A 203 -1.50 -19.13 5.68
N LYS A 204 -1.66 -18.13 4.80
CA LYS A 204 -0.61 -17.66 3.87
C LYS A 204 -0.10 -16.26 4.23
N PRO A 205 1.09 -15.86 3.77
CA PRO A 205 1.55 -14.47 3.88
C PRO A 205 0.57 -13.50 3.22
N VAL A 206 0.32 -12.38 3.87
CA VAL A 206 -0.63 -11.35 3.40
C VAL A 206 0.08 -10.03 3.17
N VAL A 207 -0.26 -9.37 2.06
CA VAL A 207 0.18 -8.01 1.70
C VAL A 207 -1.06 -7.14 1.48
N GLN A 208 -1.11 -5.99 2.13
CA GLN A 208 -2.08 -4.95 1.75
C GLN A 208 -1.55 -4.29 0.47
N SER A 209 -2.06 -4.68 -0.69
CA SER A 209 -1.53 -4.28 -2.00
C SER A 209 -2.09 -2.96 -2.52
N GLU A 210 -3.23 -2.50 -1.98
CA GLU A 210 -3.73 -1.15 -2.19
C GLU A 210 -4.50 -0.65 -0.97
N TYR A 211 -4.24 0.59 -0.59
CA TYR A 211 -5.02 1.42 0.33
C TYR A 211 -4.71 2.89 0.03
N GLY A 212 -5.60 3.82 0.36
CA GLY A 212 -5.40 5.24 0.09
C GLY A 212 -6.70 6.02 0.01
N ALA A 213 -6.62 7.31 -0.31
CA ALA A 213 -7.76 8.19 -0.48
C ALA A 213 -7.46 9.26 -1.53
N ASP A 214 -8.48 9.66 -2.31
CA ASP A 214 -8.26 10.73 -3.29
C ASP A 214 -7.92 12.02 -2.54
N THR A 215 -7.02 12.81 -3.10
CA THR A 215 -6.49 14.01 -2.45
C THR A 215 -6.12 15.04 -3.49
N VAL A 216 -6.79 16.19 -3.42
CA VAL A 216 -6.50 17.33 -4.30
C VAL A 216 -5.40 18.14 -3.63
N ALA A 217 -4.22 18.20 -4.27
CA ALA A 217 -3.10 18.97 -3.75
C ALA A 217 -3.49 20.45 -3.55
N GLY A 218 -3.11 21.01 -2.40
CA GLY A 218 -3.46 22.37 -1.98
C GLY A 218 -4.84 22.52 -1.33
N LEU A 219 -5.66 21.46 -1.25
CA LEU A 219 -6.92 21.50 -0.52
C LEU A 219 -6.69 21.16 0.96
N HIS A 220 -7.00 22.11 1.83
CA HIS A 220 -6.77 22.03 3.28
C HIS A 220 -8.05 22.38 4.06
N GLN A 221 -8.32 21.68 5.18
CA GLN A 221 -9.46 22.00 6.05
C GLN A 221 -9.27 21.53 7.49
N GLN A 222 -9.85 22.28 8.44
CA GLN A 222 -10.00 21.89 9.85
C GLN A 222 -11.48 22.06 10.30
N PRO A 223 -12.13 21.02 10.86
CA PRO A 223 -11.72 19.62 10.91
C PRO A 223 -11.42 19.05 9.51
N THR A 224 -10.61 18.00 9.44
CA THR A 224 -10.21 17.35 8.17
C THR A 224 -11.43 16.86 7.39
N PHE A 225 -11.37 16.90 6.06
CA PHE A 225 -12.47 16.45 5.20
C PHE A 225 -11.94 15.58 4.06
N VAL A 226 -12.77 14.69 3.50
CA VAL A 226 -12.36 13.88 2.34
C VAL A 226 -11.84 14.78 1.21
N PHE A 227 -10.87 14.29 0.45
CA PHE A 227 -10.08 15.04 -0.55
C PHE A 227 -9.05 16.04 -0.02
N THR A 228 -9.05 16.43 1.25
CA THR A 228 -8.00 17.31 1.79
C THR A 228 -6.70 16.55 2.06
N GLU A 229 -5.58 17.27 2.04
CA GLU A 229 -4.28 16.67 2.34
C GLU A 229 -4.22 16.11 3.77
N GLU A 230 -4.85 16.78 4.74
CA GLU A 230 -4.92 16.29 6.13
C GLU A 230 -5.64 14.95 6.20
N TYR A 231 -6.73 14.79 5.47
CA TYR A 231 -7.48 13.55 5.48
C TYR A 231 -6.67 12.37 4.92
N GLN A 232 -5.90 12.59 3.84
CA GLN A 232 -4.99 11.57 3.31
C GLN A 232 -3.99 11.12 4.36
N THR A 233 -3.36 12.08 5.07
CA THR A 233 -2.39 11.77 6.12
C THR A 233 -3.02 11.04 7.31
N GLN A 234 -4.22 11.44 7.73
CA GLN A 234 -4.95 10.81 8.83
C GLN A 234 -5.36 9.38 8.50
N LEU A 235 -5.88 9.15 7.29
CA LEU A 235 -6.22 7.83 6.79
C LEU A 235 -5.00 6.91 6.71
N MET A 236 -3.88 7.42 6.19
CA MET A 236 -2.63 6.66 6.12
C MET A 236 -2.10 6.34 7.51
N ALA A 237 -2.04 7.31 8.42
CA ALA A 237 -1.61 7.09 9.79
C ALA A 237 -2.47 6.06 10.54
N ALA A 238 -3.78 6.04 10.30
CA ALA A 238 -4.67 5.04 10.89
C ALA A 238 -4.39 3.62 10.35
N ASN A 239 -4.16 3.47 9.03
CA ASN A 239 -3.73 2.20 8.44
C ASN A 239 -2.37 1.73 8.98
N PHE A 240 -1.41 2.65 9.13
CA PHE A 240 -0.08 2.36 9.65
C PHE A 240 -0.11 1.74 11.06
N ARG A 241 -1.00 2.23 11.94
CA ARG A 241 -1.21 1.63 13.27
C ARG A 241 -1.71 0.19 13.17
N ALA A 242 -2.64 -0.10 12.26
CA ALA A 242 -3.13 -1.45 12.04
C ALA A 242 -2.03 -2.36 11.51
N PHE A 243 -1.28 -1.89 10.51
CA PHE A 243 -0.20 -2.65 9.87
C PHE A 243 0.93 -2.97 10.85
N GLU A 244 1.34 -2.05 11.73
CA GLU A 244 2.31 -2.38 12.78
C GLU A 244 1.82 -3.50 13.70
N ALA A 245 0.54 -3.45 14.10
CA ALA A 245 -0.03 -4.44 15.01
C ALA A 245 -0.09 -5.85 14.40
N VAL A 246 -0.40 -5.97 13.11
CA VAL A 246 -0.42 -7.28 12.43
C VAL A 246 0.97 -7.73 11.97
N ARG A 247 1.86 -6.80 11.58
CA ARG A 247 3.26 -7.08 11.23
C ARG A 247 4.02 -7.71 12.39
N ALA A 248 3.78 -7.27 13.62
CA ALA A 248 4.38 -7.83 14.82
C ALA A 248 4.08 -9.33 15.02
N GLN A 249 3.09 -9.88 14.31
CA GLN A 249 2.73 -11.30 14.35
C GLN A 249 3.47 -12.14 13.29
N GLY A 250 4.28 -11.53 12.41
CA GLY A 250 5.20 -12.22 11.50
C GLY A 250 4.61 -12.75 10.19
N TRP A 251 3.29 -12.70 9.98
CA TRP A 251 2.61 -13.19 8.76
C TRP A 251 2.23 -12.08 7.78
N PHE A 252 2.18 -10.83 8.23
CA PHE A 252 1.92 -9.68 7.37
C PHE A 252 3.25 -9.17 6.78
N VAL A 253 3.43 -9.35 5.48
CA VAL A 253 4.73 -9.22 4.81
C VAL A 253 4.84 -8.00 3.91
N GLY A 254 3.84 -7.11 3.91
CA GLY A 254 3.94 -5.93 3.08
C GLY A 254 2.77 -4.96 3.09
N GLU A 255 3.08 -3.72 2.74
CA GLU A 255 2.12 -2.66 2.49
C GLU A 255 2.48 -1.89 1.21
N MET A 256 1.47 -1.65 0.37
CA MET A 256 1.63 -0.92 -0.88
C MET A 256 0.56 0.16 -0.99
N ILE A 257 0.99 1.43 -0.97
CA ILE A 257 0.07 2.56 -1.08
C ILE A 257 -0.52 2.61 -2.50
N TRP A 258 -1.81 2.89 -2.61
CA TRP A 258 -2.43 3.31 -3.85
C TRP A 258 -2.59 4.83 -3.80
N ASN A 259 -1.76 5.61 -4.50
CA ASN A 259 -0.73 5.15 -5.44
C ASN A 259 0.50 6.07 -5.47
N PHE A 260 1.51 5.75 -6.29
CA PHE A 260 2.74 6.55 -6.37
C PHE A 260 2.51 8.02 -6.78
N ALA A 261 1.79 8.25 -7.86
CA ALA A 261 1.53 9.58 -8.41
C ALA A 261 0.14 9.65 -9.04
N ASP A 262 -0.56 10.78 -8.93
CA ASP A 262 -1.85 10.97 -9.61
C ASP A 262 -1.77 10.56 -11.09
N PHE A 263 -2.83 9.93 -11.60
CA PHE A 263 -2.86 9.43 -12.97
C PHE A 263 -4.23 9.58 -13.63
N MET A 264 -4.26 9.55 -14.96
CA MET A 264 -5.50 9.76 -15.70
C MET A 264 -6.42 8.53 -15.74
N THR A 265 -7.72 8.76 -15.69
CA THR A 265 -8.76 7.73 -15.84
C THR A 265 -9.80 8.15 -16.88
N LYS A 266 -10.74 7.27 -17.19
CA LYS A 266 -11.99 7.69 -17.84
C LYS A 266 -12.70 8.74 -16.98
N GLN A 267 -13.53 9.56 -17.61
CA GLN A 267 -14.37 10.54 -16.90
C GLN A 267 -15.38 9.81 -16.03
N ASP A 268 -15.53 10.27 -14.79
CA ASP A 268 -16.48 9.75 -13.81
C ASP A 268 -16.72 10.83 -12.74
N THR A 269 -17.89 10.84 -12.11
CA THR A 269 -18.22 11.81 -11.06
C THR A 269 -17.38 11.65 -9.79
N THR A 270 -16.77 10.48 -9.60
CA THR A 270 -15.85 10.16 -8.50
C THR A 270 -14.38 10.36 -8.88
N ARG A 271 -14.08 11.00 -10.02
CA ARG A 271 -12.72 11.21 -10.53
C ARG A 271 -12.49 12.68 -10.88
N VAL A 272 -11.78 13.38 -10.00
CA VAL A 272 -11.42 14.80 -10.20
C VAL A 272 -10.25 14.90 -11.17
N VAL A 273 -10.56 14.81 -12.48
CA VAL A 273 -9.57 14.79 -13.57
C VAL A 273 -8.54 13.69 -13.33
N GLY A 274 -9.04 12.44 -13.32
CA GLY A 274 -8.24 11.25 -13.02
C GLY A 274 -8.40 10.75 -11.59
N ASN A 275 -7.52 9.82 -11.22
CA ASN A 275 -7.36 9.31 -9.87
C ASN A 275 -6.36 10.20 -9.10
N ARG A 276 -6.75 10.64 -7.91
CA ARG A 276 -6.03 11.61 -7.08
C ARG A 276 -5.45 11.01 -5.82
N LYS A 277 -5.33 9.69 -5.74
CA LYS A 277 -4.80 8.98 -4.57
C LYS A 277 -3.28 9.02 -4.47
N GLY A 278 -2.62 9.61 -5.46
CA GLY A 278 -1.16 9.74 -5.49
C GLY A 278 -0.64 10.37 -4.21
N VAL A 279 0.45 9.82 -3.66
CA VAL A 279 1.26 10.54 -2.67
C VAL A 279 2.07 11.65 -3.33
N LEU A 280 2.32 11.50 -4.63
CA LEU A 280 2.85 12.55 -5.50
C LEU A 280 1.74 13.08 -6.42
N THR A 281 1.87 14.32 -6.88
CA THR A 281 1.11 14.83 -8.02
C THR A 281 1.55 14.12 -9.31
N ARG A 282 0.77 14.28 -10.39
CA ARG A 282 1.11 13.75 -11.72
C ARG A 282 2.45 14.28 -12.24
N GLN A 283 2.85 15.48 -11.80
CA GLN A 283 4.12 16.16 -12.09
C GLN A 283 5.24 15.80 -11.09
N ARG A 284 5.07 14.76 -10.28
CA ARG A 284 6.08 14.23 -9.35
C ARG A 284 6.48 15.22 -8.24
N GLN A 285 5.55 16.06 -7.80
CA GLN A 285 5.70 16.88 -6.60
C GLN A 285 5.07 16.18 -5.39
N PRO A 286 5.71 16.20 -4.21
CA PRO A 286 5.17 15.55 -3.03
C PRO A 286 3.94 16.28 -2.49
N LYS A 287 2.87 15.52 -2.19
CA LYS A 287 1.81 15.97 -1.28
C LYS A 287 2.28 15.78 0.17
N MET A 288 1.52 16.30 1.13
CA MET A 288 1.82 16.15 2.57
C MET A 288 1.96 14.67 2.98
N SER A 289 1.16 13.79 2.38
CA SER A 289 1.22 12.34 2.59
C SER A 289 2.54 11.69 2.19
N ALA A 290 3.25 12.22 1.19
CA ALA A 290 4.56 11.69 0.79
C ALA A 290 5.60 11.84 1.91
N HIS A 291 5.57 12.95 2.65
CA HIS A 291 6.50 13.17 3.77
C HIS A 291 6.21 12.26 4.96
N LEU A 292 4.91 12.00 5.22
CA LEU A 292 4.48 11.01 6.21
C LEU A 292 4.92 9.60 5.81
N LEU A 293 4.65 9.20 4.56
CA LEU A 293 5.03 7.90 4.02
C LEU A 293 6.55 7.69 4.06
N ARG A 294 7.31 8.70 3.64
CA ARG A 294 8.78 8.70 3.67
C ARG A 294 9.29 8.37 5.07
N SER A 295 8.78 9.07 6.07
CA SER A 295 9.19 8.87 7.46
C SER A 295 8.86 7.45 7.94
N ARG A 296 7.70 6.91 7.56
CA ARG A 296 7.34 5.51 7.87
C ARG A 296 8.25 4.50 7.19
N TYR A 297 8.48 4.64 5.88
CA TYR A 297 9.21 3.66 5.09
C TYR A 297 10.69 3.61 5.45
N TRP A 298 11.32 4.74 5.73
CA TRP A 298 12.68 4.78 6.27
C TRP A 298 12.77 4.16 7.67
N ALA A 299 11.81 4.44 8.55
CA ALA A 299 11.76 3.84 9.87
C ALA A 299 11.53 2.31 9.80
N LEU A 300 10.73 1.83 8.86
CA LEU A 300 10.58 0.40 8.59
C LEU A 300 11.86 -0.20 8.00
N ALA A 301 12.54 0.48 7.07
CA ALA A 301 13.80 0.04 6.49
C ALA A 301 14.80 -0.35 7.57
N GLN A 302 14.96 0.54 8.55
CA GLN A 302 15.86 0.35 9.67
C GLN A 302 15.41 -0.81 10.58
N ARG A 303 14.10 -1.07 10.71
CA ARG A 303 13.59 -2.14 11.57
C ARG A 303 13.55 -3.52 10.92
N THR A 304 13.43 -3.61 9.60
CA THR A 304 13.17 -4.88 8.91
C THR A 304 14.35 -5.36 8.06
N ASP A 305 14.91 -4.48 7.22
CA ASP A 305 15.78 -4.91 6.12
C ASP A 305 17.23 -4.42 6.30
N MET A 306 17.43 -3.29 6.97
CA MET A 306 18.70 -2.55 7.03
C MET A 306 18.94 -1.91 8.42
N PRO A 307 19.23 -2.68 9.48
CA PRO A 307 19.37 -2.16 10.85
C PRO A 307 20.49 -1.14 11.05
N GLU A 308 21.50 -1.16 10.18
CA GLU A 308 22.63 -0.22 10.20
C GLU A 308 22.37 1.05 9.37
N LEU A 309 21.19 1.17 8.76
CA LEU A 309 20.83 2.32 7.93
C LEU A 309 20.76 3.59 8.77
N LEU A 310 21.52 4.61 8.35
CA LEU A 310 21.37 5.96 8.84
C LEU A 310 20.10 6.57 8.23
N LEU A 311 19.23 7.09 9.09
CA LEU A 311 18.02 7.78 8.63
C LEU A 311 18.40 9.13 8.01
N PRO A 312 17.70 9.61 6.98
CA PRO A 312 17.92 10.94 6.44
C PRO A 312 17.68 12.04 7.50
N ASP A 313 18.58 13.02 7.56
CA ASP A 313 18.51 14.11 8.55
C ASP A 313 17.33 15.07 8.31
N ASP A 314 16.70 15.01 7.13
CA ASP A 314 15.60 15.87 6.68
C ASP A 314 14.21 15.20 6.76
N LEU A 315 14.07 14.10 7.52
CA LEU A 315 12.76 13.51 7.78
C LEU A 315 11.87 14.47 8.59
N MET A 316 10.70 14.81 8.04
CA MET A 316 9.76 15.75 8.70
C MET A 316 9.11 15.18 9.96
N PHE A 317 8.95 13.85 10.04
CA PHE A 317 8.33 13.19 11.18
C PHE A 317 9.33 12.21 11.79
N SER A 318 9.63 12.40 13.07
CA SER A 318 10.44 11.47 13.86
C SER A 318 9.56 10.78 14.89
N GLY A 319 9.58 9.45 14.96
CA GLY A 319 8.88 8.71 16.01
C GLY A 319 8.46 7.30 15.63
N ASP A 320 8.03 6.56 16.65
CA ASP A 320 7.43 5.25 16.47
C ASP A 320 5.97 5.43 16.02
N PHE A 321 5.70 5.21 14.72
CA PHE A 321 4.36 5.28 14.14
C PHE A 321 3.38 4.22 14.71
N THR A 322 3.78 3.48 15.75
CA THR A 322 3.01 2.43 16.43
C THR A 322 1.85 2.96 17.27
N GLY A 323 1.79 4.27 17.55
CA GLY A 323 0.71 4.84 18.38
C GLY A 323 0.64 4.28 19.80
N VAL A 324 1.64 3.50 20.25
CA VAL A 324 1.73 3.06 21.64
C VAL A 324 2.21 4.27 22.42
N GLN A 325 1.28 5.01 23.03
CA GLN A 325 1.63 5.81 24.19
C GLN A 325 2.29 4.85 25.18
N LYS A 326 3.62 4.92 25.32
CA LYS A 326 4.26 4.47 26.55
C LYS A 326 3.51 5.21 27.65
N LYS A 327 2.71 4.48 28.44
CA LYS A 327 2.09 5.01 29.66
C LYS A 327 3.17 5.82 30.35
N GLN A 328 3.02 7.15 30.38
CA GLN A 328 3.86 7.97 31.23
C GLN A 328 3.68 7.39 32.64
N CYS A 329 4.77 6.93 33.22
CA CYS A 329 4.82 6.63 34.65
C CYS A 329 4.22 7.83 35.37
N PRO A 330 3.24 7.67 36.29
CA PRO A 330 2.66 8.81 36.96
C PRO A 330 3.78 9.55 37.69
N ALA A 331 3.97 10.82 37.34
CA ALA A 331 4.91 11.69 38.01
C ALA A 331 4.61 11.65 39.53
N ARG A 332 5.66 11.43 40.33
CA ARG A 332 5.57 11.54 41.79
C ARG A 332 4.94 12.89 42.16
N PRO A 333 4.08 12.96 43.18
CA PRO A 333 3.52 14.24 43.61
C PRO A 333 4.67 15.14 44.11
N ALA A 334 4.79 16.33 43.52
CA ALA A 334 5.71 17.35 43.98
C ALA A 334 5.33 17.75 45.41
N ALA A 335 6.28 17.62 46.33
CA ALA A 335 6.16 18.09 47.69
C ALA A 335 6.12 19.63 47.71
N GLY A 336 5.03 20.15 48.28
CA GLY A 336 4.97 21.31 49.17
C GLY A 336 5.63 22.62 48.74
N TRP A 337 4.79 23.63 48.47
CA TRP A 337 4.96 24.95 49.08
C TRP A 337 3.61 25.40 49.67
N GLN A 338 3.54 25.42 51.00
CA GLN A 338 2.49 26.08 51.77
C GLN A 338 2.80 27.58 51.82
N THR A 339 1.82 28.41 51.50
CA THR A 339 1.75 29.78 52.03
C THR A 339 0.37 29.99 52.63
N SER A 340 0.33 30.16 53.94
CA SER A 340 -0.85 30.40 54.76
C SER A 340 -1.16 31.90 54.89
N ALA A 341 -2.46 32.21 54.75
CA ALA A 341 -3.23 33.36 55.29
C ALA A 341 -2.80 34.79 54.89
N VAL A 342 -3.72 35.74 54.62
CA VAL A 342 -4.65 36.34 55.59
C VAL A 342 -5.95 36.82 54.93
N LYS A 343 -7.03 36.71 55.72
CA LYS A 343 -8.42 37.11 55.50
C LYS A 343 -8.62 38.60 55.17
N GLY A 344 -9.56 38.90 54.28
CA GLY A 344 -10.20 40.21 54.15
C GLY A 344 -11.62 40.04 53.61
N ARG A 345 -12.62 40.30 54.45
CA ARG A 345 -14.07 40.12 54.24
C ARG A 345 -14.67 41.50 53.91
N TRP A 346 -15.40 41.65 52.81
CA TRP A 346 -16.43 42.70 52.65
C TRP A 346 -17.58 42.19 51.79
N GLU A 347 -18.75 42.07 52.42
CA GLU A 347 -20.04 41.83 51.79
C GLU A 347 -20.63 43.17 51.32
N HIS A 348 -21.29 43.18 50.17
CA HIS A 348 -22.48 44.02 49.97
C HIS A 348 -23.44 43.35 48.98
N LYS A 349 -24.63 43.03 49.47
CA LYS A 349 -25.84 42.67 48.71
C LYS A 349 -26.62 43.93 48.34
N THR A 350 -27.22 43.94 47.14
CA THR A 350 -28.60 44.40 46.80
C THR A 350 -28.85 44.02 45.32
N SER A 351 -29.80 43.13 44.97
CA SER A 351 -31.23 43.41 44.67
C SER A 351 -31.38 44.46 43.56
N THR A 352 -32.09 44.33 42.44
CA THR A 352 -33.28 43.54 42.05
C THR A 352 -33.48 43.66 40.53
N LYS A 353 -34.12 42.67 39.91
CA LYS A 353 -34.73 42.68 38.57
C LYS A 353 -35.93 43.65 38.49
N PRO A 354 -36.43 44.01 37.29
CA PRO A 354 -37.35 43.12 36.52
C PRO A 354 -36.70 42.42 35.33
#